data_AF-D6RK74-F1
#
_entry.id   AF-D6RK74-F1
#
_cell.length_a   1.000
_cell.length_b   1.000
_cell.length_c   1.000
_cell.angle_alpha   90.00
_cell.angle_beta   90.00
_cell.angle_gamma   90.00
#
_symmetry.space_group_name_H-M   'P 1'
#
loop_
_entity.id
_entity.type
_entity.pdbx_description
1 polymer ?
#
loop_
_entity_poly.entity_id
_entity_poly.type
_entity_poly.pdbx_seq_one_letter_code
_entity_poly.pdbx_strand_id
1 'polypeptide(L)'
;MILSVAITYLLDILLFFVGLSGHVVRISRIDLWRPAIKGITYSRHRKGYHAMEVSVGSVTFQPHLPRPSAPYFGTIIIDDVSVNQIPQYSGRIQQVKAILWLLPTLFRFTAGPIVTAEVHDFLIDVTESRMEPSWLRAIRLNLVETILRGETLRVNEVKSKVWLWEPATGPRKTRIQKGEEEAEEGLKEEGVGEESEEEPPDKEESSEATPSDGDDEEDGNDFINEKVEFKDTDDTETRARISAFQAMLHNFRNNRMYSMGRIDTEIKRPWGAPPWPASSAVDFYDDEDDAWTGSLLLRIADSNWTKIPRVGETVSSGPWSVAKSLVFGFLTFPIFVSKALWDPLQYVDLVCTNAEMNYRQFRLRDAELFVEAGKVAYERYSSLQDNTKRILEDWAWELFVGGLSSAFGLDEPKVASEVKDNKDVSEKASVDNSVELPPPIIKN
;
A
#
# COMPACT_ATOMS: atom_id res chain seq x y z
N MET A 1 -18.03 -36.61 22.46
CA MET A 1 -17.37 -37.71 21.71
C MET A 1 -17.93 -37.90 20.31
N ILE A 2 -19.25 -38.06 20.11
CA ILE A 2 -19.82 -38.27 18.76
C ILE A 2 -19.55 -37.07 17.82
N LEU A 3 -19.74 -35.84 18.32
CA LEU A 3 -19.50 -34.63 17.53
C LEU A 3 -18.02 -34.47 17.11
N SER A 4 -17.08 -34.75 18.01
CA SER A 4 -15.65 -34.65 17.69
C SER A 4 -15.23 -35.68 16.64
N VAL A 5 -15.76 -36.92 16.73
CA VAL A 5 -15.50 -37.98 15.73
C VAL A 5 -16.12 -37.63 14.37
N ALA A 6 -17.31 -37.04 14.35
CA ALA A 6 -17.95 -36.60 13.11
C ALA A 6 -17.17 -35.45 12.44
N ILE A 7 -16.67 -34.49 13.21
CA ILE A 7 -15.87 -33.37 12.70
C ILE A 7 -14.55 -33.89 12.13
N THR A 8 -13.84 -34.78 12.83
CA THR A 8 -12.59 -35.36 12.31
C THR A 8 -12.84 -36.14 11.02
N TYR A 9 -13.91 -36.93 10.96
CA TYR A 9 -14.24 -37.70 9.75
C TYR A 9 -14.58 -36.80 8.55
N LEU A 10 -15.35 -35.72 8.77
CA LEU A 10 -15.62 -34.74 7.73
C LEU A 10 -14.35 -34.01 7.27
N LEU A 11 -13.46 -33.67 8.21
CA LEU A 11 -12.17 -33.05 7.90
C LEU A 11 -11.30 -34.00 7.08
N ASP A 12 -11.23 -35.28 7.45
CA ASP A 12 -10.47 -36.30 6.73
C ASP A 12 -11.00 -36.51 5.30
N ILE A 13 -12.33 -36.56 5.13
CA ILE A 13 -12.95 -36.61 3.81
C ILE A 13 -12.59 -35.38 2.98
N LEU A 14 -12.70 -34.18 3.57
CA LEU A 14 -12.36 -32.93 2.89
C LEU A 14 -10.88 -32.92 2.46
N LEU A 15 -9.96 -33.26 3.37
CA LEU A 15 -8.52 -33.34 3.11
C LEU A 15 -8.20 -34.41 2.05
N PHE A 16 -8.92 -35.53 2.04
CA PHE A 16 -8.78 -36.56 1.01
C PHE A 16 -9.16 -36.03 -0.38
N PHE A 17 -10.29 -35.33 -0.52
CA PHE A 17 -10.69 -34.72 -1.79
C PHE A 17 -9.73 -33.59 -2.23
N VAL A 18 -9.22 -32.80 -1.29
CA VAL A 18 -8.17 -31.81 -1.55
C VAL A 18 -6.90 -32.51 -2.06
N GLY A 19 -6.50 -33.62 -1.44
CA GLY A 19 -5.38 -34.45 -1.88
C GLY A 19 -5.53 -34.98 -3.31
N LEU A 20 -6.72 -35.48 -3.66
CA LEU A 20 -7.01 -35.97 -5.02
C LEU A 20 -6.88 -34.90 -6.11
N SER A 21 -7.03 -33.62 -5.77
CA SER A 21 -6.88 -32.51 -6.71
C SER A 21 -5.43 -32.01 -6.86
N GLY A 22 -4.46 -32.68 -6.22
CA GLY A 22 -3.03 -32.32 -6.27
C GLY A 22 -2.65 -31.19 -5.30
N HIS A 23 -3.50 -30.95 -4.31
CA HIS A 23 -3.27 -29.98 -3.25
C HIS A 23 -2.84 -30.73 -1.98
N VAL A 24 -1.77 -30.26 -1.34
CA VAL A 24 -1.23 -30.85 -0.12
C VAL A 24 -1.43 -29.86 1.01
N VAL A 25 -2.27 -30.21 1.99
CA VAL A 25 -2.42 -29.45 3.23
C VAL A 25 -1.75 -30.24 4.34
N ARG A 26 -0.79 -29.64 5.03
CA ARG A 26 -0.18 -30.19 6.24
C ARG A 26 -0.53 -29.30 7.42
N ILE A 27 -0.88 -29.93 8.52
CA ILE A 27 -1.19 -29.27 9.78
C ILE A 27 -0.23 -29.85 10.82
N SER A 28 0.58 -29.00 11.43
CA SER A 28 1.62 -29.45 12.37
C SER A 28 1.04 -29.81 13.74
N ARG A 29 0.12 -28.98 14.25
CA ARG A 29 -0.46 -29.17 15.58
C ARG A 29 -1.87 -28.58 15.67
N ILE A 30 -2.76 -29.30 16.35
CA ILE A 30 -4.12 -28.85 16.66
C ILE A 30 -4.26 -28.80 18.18
N ASP A 31 -4.48 -27.60 18.72
CA ASP A 31 -4.76 -27.39 20.14
C ASP A 31 -6.28 -27.29 20.33
N LEU A 32 -6.88 -28.24 21.09
CA LEU A 32 -8.33 -28.29 21.32
C LEU A 32 -8.79 -27.39 22.48
N TRP A 33 -7.94 -27.21 23.49
CA TRP A 33 -8.28 -26.43 24.71
C TRP A 33 -8.32 -24.93 24.46
N ARG A 34 -7.47 -24.46 23.56
CA ARG A 34 -7.52 -23.12 22.97
C ARG A 34 -7.65 -23.38 21.47
N PRO A 35 -8.85 -23.31 20.88
CA PRO A 35 -9.08 -23.81 19.53
C PRO A 35 -8.18 -23.07 18.55
N ALA A 36 -7.05 -23.70 18.27
CA ALA A 36 -5.95 -23.13 17.53
C ALA A 36 -5.30 -24.21 16.66
N ILE A 37 -5.00 -23.86 15.43
CA ILE A 37 -4.35 -24.73 14.45
C ILE A 37 -3.01 -24.08 14.12
N LYS A 38 -1.91 -24.81 14.28
CA LYS A 38 -0.55 -24.29 14.12
C LYS A 38 0.20 -25.00 12.99
N GLY A 39 1.06 -24.24 12.32
CA GLY A 39 1.92 -24.70 11.25
C GLY A 39 1.11 -25.32 10.12
N ILE A 40 0.17 -24.55 9.57
CA ILE A 40 -0.60 -24.96 8.39
C ILE A 40 0.25 -24.61 7.17
N THR A 41 0.57 -25.60 6.36
CA THR A 41 1.24 -25.38 5.07
C THR A 41 0.38 -25.99 3.98
N TYR A 42 0.01 -25.17 3.01
CA TYR A 42 -0.66 -25.60 1.79
C TYR A 42 0.33 -25.47 0.64
N SER A 43 0.53 -26.55 -0.11
CA SER A 43 1.31 -26.52 -1.35
C SER A 43 0.51 -27.11 -2.50
N ARG A 44 0.68 -26.54 -3.69
CA ARG A 44 0.08 -27.05 -4.92
C ARG A 44 1.20 -27.33 -5.92
N HIS A 45 1.40 -28.62 -6.19
CA HIS A 45 2.38 -29.07 -7.19
C HIS A 45 1.62 -29.60 -8.41
N ARG A 46 1.46 -28.77 -9.43
CA ARG A 46 0.88 -29.18 -10.72
C ARG A 46 1.98 -29.09 -11.78
N LYS A 47 2.26 -30.19 -12.48
CA LYS A 47 3.24 -30.21 -13.58
C LYS A 47 2.90 -29.12 -14.60
N GLY A 48 3.84 -28.22 -14.87
CA GLY A 48 3.68 -27.13 -15.84
C GLY A 48 2.97 -25.87 -15.35
N TYR A 49 2.61 -25.76 -14.06
CA TYR A 49 2.08 -24.53 -13.47
C TYR A 49 2.99 -24.04 -12.33
N HIS A 50 2.91 -22.75 -12.04
CA HIS A 50 3.63 -22.12 -10.93
C HIS A 50 3.33 -22.83 -9.60
N ALA A 51 4.40 -23.16 -8.87
CA ALA A 51 4.27 -23.72 -7.53
C ALA A 51 3.72 -22.63 -6.61
N MET A 52 2.62 -22.94 -5.95
CA MET A 52 2.02 -22.08 -4.93
C MET A 52 2.22 -22.75 -3.58
N GLU A 53 2.82 -22.01 -2.66
CA GLU A 53 3.01 -22.39 -1.27
C GLU A 53 2.39 -21.31 -0.39
N VAL A 54 1.55 -21.72 0.55
CA VAL A 54 0.94 -20.86 1.55
C VAL A 54 1.29 -21.44 2.92
N SER A 55 1.95 -20.67 3.76
CA SER A 55 2.18 -21.03 5.15
C SER A 55 1.35 -20.15 6.06
N VAL A 56 0.81 -20.71 7.14
CA VAL A 56 0.13 -19.98 8.21
C VAL A 56 0.69 -20.49 9.52
N GLY A 57 1.29 -19.59 10.30
CA GLY A 57 1.90 -19.91 11.59
C GLY A 57 0.87 -20.41 12.59
N SER A 58 -0.19 -19.65 12.82
CA SER A 58 -1.33 -20.07 13.64
C SER A 58 -2.66 -19.49 13.18
N VAL A 59 -3.74 -20.25 13.41
CA VAL A 59 -5.13 -19.78 13.31
C VAL A 59 -5.78 -20.05 14.66
N THR A 60 -6.11 -19.01 15.40
CA THR A 60 -6.75 -19.08 16.72
C THR A 60 -8.18 -18.56 16.61
N PHE A 61 -9.15 -19.32 17.10
CA PHE A 61 -10.53 -18.88 17.24
C PHE A 61 -10.83 -18.52 18.69
N GLN A 62 -11.38 -17.33 18.93
CA GLN A 62 -11.80 -16.86 20.23
C GLN A 62 -13.31 -16.65 20.22
N PRO A 63 -14.11 -17.65 20.64
CA PRO A 63 -15.55 -17.49 20.71
C PRO A 63 -15.90 -16.39 21.71
N HIS A 64 -16.85 -15.56 21.35
CA HIS A 64 -17.41 -14.51 22.20
C HIS A 64 -18.91 -14.72 22.33
N LEU A 65 -19.43 -14.63 23.56
CA LEU A 65 -20.87 -14.61 23.76
C LEU A 65 -21.37 -13.19 23.46
N PRO A 66 -22.19 -12.97 22.41
CA PRO A 66 -22.59 -11.64 22.00
C PRO A 66 -23.27 -10.86 23.14
N ARG A 67 -22.83 -9.62 23.39
CA ARG A 67 -23.42 -8.71 24.37
C ARG A 67 -23.90 -7.43 23.68
N PRO A 68 -24.84 -6.66 24.26
CA PRO A 68 -25.25 -5.38 23.68
C PRO A 68 -24.08 -4.40 23.44
N SER A 69 -23.03 -4.45 24.27
CA SER A 69 -21.81 -3.65 24.11
C SER A 69 -20.78 -4.25 23.13
N ALA A 70 -20.94 -5.53 22.76
CA ALA A 70 -20.01 -6.30 21.95
C ALA A 70 -20.78 -7.36 21.12
N PRO A 71 -21.51 -6.94 20.07
CA PRO A 71 -22.43 -7.79 19.32
C PRO A 71 -21.73 -8.68 18.27
N TYR A 72 -20.61 -9.31 18.63
CA TYR A 72 -19.86 -10.22 17.75
C TYR A 72 -19.81 -11.64 18.31
N PHE A 73 -19.71 -12.63 17.41
CA PHE A 73 -19.71 -14.06 17.76
C PHE A 73 -18.33 -14.57 18.15
N GLY A 74 -17.29 -13.91 17.68
CA GLY A 74 -15.92 -14.29 18.01
C GLY A 74 -14.92 -13.59 17.13
N THR A 75 -13.67 -13.88 17.42
CA THR A 75 -12.52 -13.32 16.74
C THR A 75 -11.67 -14.46 16.20
N ILE A 76 -11.33 -14.39 14.92
CA ILE A 76 -10.33 -15.27 14.31
C ILE A 76 -9.05 -14.46 14.24
N ILE A 77 -7.96 -15.00 14.80
CA ILE A 77 -6.63 -14.41 14.74
C ILE A 77 -5.76 -15.36 13.92
N ILE A 78 -5.15 -14.84 12.86
CA ILE A 78 -4.29 -15.59 11.96
C ILE A 78 -2.91 -14.95 12.03
N ASP A 79 -1.90 -15.70 12.44
CA ASP A 79 -0.53 -15.20 12.59
C ASP A 79 0.41 -15.82 11.55
N ASP A 80 1.41 -15.03 11.14
CA ASP A 80 2.48 -15.39 10.22
C ASP A 80 1.97 -16.08 8.94
N VAL A 81 1.16 -15.35 8.17
CA VAL A 81 0.75 -15.79 6.83
C VAL A 81 1.87 -15.48 5.85
N SER A 82 2.31 -16.47 5.09
CA SER A 82 3.15 -16.23 3.91
C SER A 82 2.56 -16.93 2.70
N VAL A 83 2.66 -16.29 1.54
CA VAL A 83 2.17 -16.79 0.26
C VAL A 83 3.28 -16.62 -0.74
N ASN A 84 3.83 -17.72 -1.23
CA ASN A 84 4.88 -17.72 -2.25
C ASN A 84 4.34 -18.39 -3.51
N GLN A 85 4.27 -17.64 -4.60
CA GLN A 85 3.88 -18.14 -5.90
C GLN A 85 4.97 -17.80 -6.91
N ILE A 86 6.00 -18.64 -6.98
CA ILE A 86 7.22 -18.35 -7.77
C ILE A 86 6.96 -18.64 -9.26
N PRO A 87 7.36 -17.73 -10.18
CA PRO A 87 8.10 -16.48 -9.98
C PRO A 87 7.21 -15.23 -9.93
N GLN A 88 5.90 -15.35 -9.70
CA GLN A 88 4.93 -14.27 -9.87
C GLN A 88 4.95 -13.25 -8.72
N TYR A 89 4.81 -13.73 -7.48
CA TYR A 89 4.77 -12.87 -6.29
C TYR A 89 5.07 -13.65 -5.01
N SER A 90 5.52 -12.93 -3.99
CA SER A 90 5.64 -13.39 -2.60
C SER A 90 4.99 -12.38 -1.67
N GLY A 91 4.16 -12.83 -0.74
CA GLY A 91 3.50 -11.99 0.24
C GLY A 91 3.65 -12.52 1.64
N ARG A 92 3.67 -11.62 2.62
CA ARG A 92 3.70 -11.91 4.05
C ARG A 92 2.70 -11.02 4.76
N ILE A 93 2.01 -11.57 5.74
CA ILE A 93 1.14 -10.84 6.66
C ILE A 93 1.50 -11.30 8.05
N GLN A 94 1.87 -10.38 8.93
CA GLN A 94 2.25 -10.73 10.29
C GLN A 94 1.04 -11.23 11.08
N GLN A 95 -0.07 -10.49 11.04
CA GLN A 95 -1.28 -10.88 11.75
C GLN A 95 -2.54 -10.40 11.01
N VAL A 96 -3.57 -11.24 11.00
CA VAL A 96 -4.92 -10.88 10.58
C VAL A 96 -5.88 -11.18 11.72
N LYS A 97 -6.56 -10.16 12.22
CA LYS A 97 -7.59 -10.27 13.23
C LYS A 97 -8.95 -9.97 12.61
N ALA A 98 -9.74 -11.03 12.40
CA ALA A 98 -11.09 -10.95 11.85
C ALA A 98 -12.14 -11.04 12.97
N ILE A 99 -12.86 -9.95 13.20
CA ILE A 99 -13.98 -9.87 14.13
C ILE A 99 -15.26 -10.23 13.37
N LEU A 100 -15.94 -11.28 13.82
CA LEU A 100 -17.16 -11.80 13.18
C LEU A 100 -18.40 -11.18 13.85
N TRP A 101 -19.01 -10.20 13.20
CA TRP A 101 -20.21 -9.55 13.70
C TRP A 101 -21.43 -10.46 13.56
N LEU A 102 -22.25 -10.53 14.61
CA LEU A 102 -23.48 -11.30 14.58
C LEU A 102 -24.55 -10.49 13.83
N LEU A 103 -25.20 -11.11 12.83
CA LEU A 103 -26.42 -10.65 12.14
C LEU A 103 -26.80 -9.22 12.54
N PRO A 104 -26.19 -8.17 11.93
CA PRO A 104 -26.25 -6.81 12.44
C PRO A 104 -27.69 -6.33 12.76
N THR A 105 -28.65 -6.90 12.03
CA THR A 105 -30.09 -6.75 12.22
C THR A 105 -30.61 -7.10 13.62
N LEU A 106 -30.04 -8.10 14.30
CA LEU A 106 -30.44 -8.54 15.64
C LEU A 106 -30.13 -7.50 16.71
N PHE A 107 -28.97 -6.86 16.59
CA PHE A 107 -28.49 -5.89 17.57
C PHE A 107 -28.80 -4.46 17.19
N ARG A 108 -29.67 -4.25 16.19
CA ARG A 108 -30.03 -2.92 15.66
C ARG A 108 -28.83 -2.13 15.15
N PHE A 109 -27.70 -2.80 14.88
CA PHE A 109 -26.58 -2.21 14.17
C PHE A 109 -26.95 -2.25 12.68
N THR A 110 -27.36 -1.10 12.15
CA THR A 110 -27.75 -0.93 10.74
C THR A 110 -26.57 -1.28 9.84
N ALA A 111 -26.81 -2.11 8.80
CA ALA A 111 -25.98 -2.28 7.59
C ALA A 111 -24.45 -2.41 7.72
N GLY A 112 -23.95 -2.69 8.92
CA GLY A 112 -22.53 -2.84 9.20
C GLY A 112 -21.90 -4.01 8.45
N PRO A 113 -20.56 -4.06 8.39
CA PRO A 113 -19.85 -5.22 7.85
C PRO A 113 -20.20 -6.48 8.64
N ILE A 114 -20.10 -7.64 8.01
CA ILE A 114 -20.20 -8.92 8.72
C ILE A 114 -18.86 -9.29 9.34
N VAL A 115 -17.78 -8.85 8.72
CA VAL A 115 -16.43 -9.09 9.22
C VAL A 115 -15.70 -7.77 9.23
N THR A 116 -15.08 -7.43 10.36
CA THR A 116 -14.02 -6.42 10.38
C THR A 116 -12.70 -7.16 10.40
N ALA A 117 -11.90 -7.00 9.34
CA ALA A 117 -10.58 -7.58 9.23
C ALA A 117 -9.54 -6.51 9.52
N GLU A 118 -8.82 -6.66 10.63
CA GLU A 118 -7.62 -5.90 10.96
C GLU A 118 -6.41 -6.66 10.41
N VAL A 119 -5.61 -6.03 9.56
CA VAL A 119 -4.45 -6.61 8.89
C VAL A 119 -3.21 -5.84 9.32
N HIS A 120 -2.27 -6.54 9.94
CA HIS A 120 -1.03 -6.00 10.45
C HIS A 120 0.15 -6.43 9.57
N ASP A 121 0.95 -5.43 9.19
CA ASP A 121 2.17 -5.57 8.40
C ASP A 121 1.99 -6.46 7.16
N PHE A 122 1.13 -5.98 6.26
CA PHE A 122 0.90 -6.59 4.96
C PHE A 122 2.05 -6.22 4.01
N LEU A 123 2.84 -7.20 3.61
CA LEU A 123 3.95 -7.02 2.67
C LEU A 123 3.68 -7.88 1.44
N ILE A 124 3.73 -7.31 0.24
CA ILE A 124 3.64 -8.08 -1.00
C ILE A 124 4.68 -7.59 -2.00
N ASP A 125 5.45 -8.53 -2.53
CA ASP A 125 6.43 -8.32 -3.57
C ASP A 125 5.95 -9.03 -4.83
N VAL A 126 5.63 -8.24 -5.85
CA VAL A 126 5.13 -8.67 -7.15
C VAL A 126 6.27 -8.51 -8.14
N THR A 127 6.66 -9.61 -8.79
CA THR A 127 7.76 -9.59 -9.75
C THR A 127 7.40 -8.71 -10.94
N GLU A 128 6.24 -8.96 -11.56
CA GLU A 128 5.74 -8.21 -12.71
C GLU A 128 4.32 -7.72 -12.48
N SER A 129 4.04 -6.46 -12.83
CA SER A 129 2.70 -5.87 -12.72
C SER A 129 1.62 -6.64 -13.49
N ARG A 130 1.98 -7.38 -14.55
CA ARG A 130 1.06 -8.27 -15.29
C ARG A 130 0.69 -9.55 -14.56
N MET A 131 1.55 -9.99 -13.64
CA MET A 131 1.40 -11.22 -12.87
C MET A 131 0.77 -10.94 -11.50
N GLU A 132 0.22 -9.74 -11.31
CA GLU A 132 -0.52 -9.34 -10.13
C GLU A 132 -1.68 -10.32 -9.85
N PRO A 133 -1.82 -10.82 -8.62
CA PRO A 133 -2.92 -11.70 -8.30
C PRO A 133 -4.26 -10.96 -8.43
N SER A 134 -5.29 -11.66 -8.93
CA SER A 134 -6.57 -11.03 -9.29
C SER A 134 -7.25 -10.27 -8.16
N TRP A 135 -7.08 -10.70 -6.91
CA TRP A 135 -7.63 -10.02 -5.74
C TRP A 135 -6.89 -8.71 -5.44
N LEU A 136 -5.57 -8.66 -5.62
CA LEU A 136 -4.78 -7.45 -5.45
C LEU A 136 -5.11 -6.45 -6.56
N ARG A 137 -5.25 -6.97 -7.79
CA ARG A 137 -5.72 -6.18 -8.92
C ARG A 137 -7.10 -5.58 -8.68
N ALA A 138 -8.03 -6.34 -8.12
CA ALA A 138 -9.37 -5.85 -7.78
C ALA A 138 -9.32 -4.73 -6.73
N ILE A 139 -8.50 -4.90 -5.69
CA ILE A 139 -8.23 -3.86 -4.68
C ILE A 139 -7.68 -2.59 -5.34
N ARG A 140 -6.63 -2.74 -6.16
CA ARG A 140 -5.96 -1.64 -6.86
C ARG A 140 -6.94 -0.88 -7.76
N LEU A 141 -7.70 -1.60 -8.58
CA LEU A 141 -8.69 -0.99 -9.46
C LEU A 141 -9.79 -0.26 -8.68
N ASN A 142 -10.25 -0.80 -7.56
CA ASN A 142 -11.26 -0.15 -6.72
C ASN A 142 -10.70 1.12 -6.05
N LEU A 143 -9.45 1.09 -5.58
CA LEU A 143 -8.77 2.26 -5.01
C LEU A 143 -8.55 3.34 -6.07
N VAL A 144 -8.10 2.97 -7.27
CA VAL A 144 -7.93 3.95 -8.34
C VAL A 144 -9.28 4.50 -8.80
N GLU A 145 -10.30 3.66 -8.97
CA GLU A 145 -11.65 4.15 -9.26
C GLU A 145 -12.13 5.12 -8.19
N THR A 146 -11.84 4.84 -6.91
CA THR A 146 -12.15 5.75 -5.80
C THR A 146 -11.40 7.07 -5.90
N ILE A 147 -10.11 7.07 -6.24
CA ILE A 147 -9.33 8.30 -6.40
C ILE A 147 -9.84 9.12 -7.59
N LEU A 148 -10.16 8.46 -8.71
CA LEU A 148 -10.53 9.16 -9.95
C LEU A 148 -11.96 9.64 -9.96
N ARG A 149 -12.88 8.80 -9.47
CA ARG A 149 -14.32 9.07 -9.55
C ARG A 149 -14.92 9.42 -8.20
N GLY A 150 -14.31 8.99 -7.10
CA GLY A 150 -14.82 9.28 -5.77
C GLY A 150 -14.74 10.76 -5.41
N GLU A 151 -15.31 11.07 -4.26
CA GLU A 151 -15.28 12.39 -3.65
C GLU A 151 -14.12 12.46 -2.66
N THR A 152 -13.18 13.36 -2.91
CA THR A 152 -12.12 13.67 -1.96
C THR A 152 -12.69 14.57 -0.86
N LEU A 153 -12.90 14.00 0.32
CA LEU A 153 -13.45 14.73 1.47
C LEU A 153 -12.37 15.54 2.17
N ARG A 154 -11.16 14.97 2.30
CA ARG A 154 -10.04 15.59 3.02
C ARG A 154 -8.71 15.05 2.51
N VAL A 155 -7.73 15.93 2.33
CA VAL A 155 -6.31 15.61 2.22
C VAL A 155 -5.57 16.74 2.89
N ASN A 156 -4.77 16.47 3.92
CA ASN A 156 -4.12 17.55 4.68
C ASN A 156 -2.90 18.09 3.96
N GLU A 157 -2.04 17.18 3.50
CA GLU A 157 -0.75 17.53 2.93
C GLU A 157 -0.43 16.54 1.82
N VAL A 158 0.08 17.06 0.72
CA VAL A 158 0.67 16.28 -0.37
C VAL A 158 2.07 16.81 -0.60
N LYS A 159 3.06 15.92 -0.46
CA LYS A 159 4.46 16.18 -0.74
C LYS A 159 4.83 15.43 -2.01
N SER A 160 5.51 16.09 -2.93
CA SER A 160 6.12 15.42 -4.08
C SER A 160 7.62 15.72 -4.09
N LYS A 161 8.41 14.74 -4.48
CA LYS A 161 9.85 14.90 -4.64
C LYS A 161 10.31 14.10 -5.84
N VAL A 162 11.07 14.74 -6.71
CA VAL A 162 11.67 14.12 -7.88
C VAL A 162 13.17 14.21 -7.71
N TRP A 163 13.84 13.08 -7.86
CA TRP A 163 15.29 12.99 -7.97
C TRP A 163 15.58 12.64 -9.41
N LEU A 164 16.04 13.63 -10.16
CA LEU A 164 16.63 13.38 -11.46
C LEU A 164 18.11 13.08 -11.23
N TRP A 165 18.57 11.97 -11.79
CA TRP A 165 19.98 11.71 -11.85
C TRP A 165 20.62 12.69 -12.82
N GLU A 166 21.68 13.38 -12.39
CA GLU A 166 22.50 14.18 -13.29
C GLU A 166 23.25 13.20 -14.20
N PRO A 167 23.04 13.20 -15.53
CA PRO A 167 23.78 12.31 -16.41
C PRO A 167 25.25 12.53 -16.13
N ALA A 168 25.99 11.49 -15.74
CA ALA A 168 27.42 11.59 -15.48
C ALA A 168 28.07 12.32 -16.66
N THR A 169 28.36 13.60 -16.46
CA THR A 169 28.97 14.48 -17.48
C THR A 169 30.46 14.17 -17.62
N GLY A 170 30.96 13.22 -16.84
CA GLY A 170 32.26 12.63 -17.05
C GLY A 170 32.31 11.88 -18.39
N PRO A 171 33.40 12.01 -19.17
CA PRO A 171 33.62 11.13 -20.31
C PRO A 171 33.53 9.70 -19.80
N ARG A 172 32.55 8.95 -20.30
CA ARG A 172 32.37 7.53 -20.04
C ARG A 172 33.67 6.87 -20.51
N LYS A 173 34.67 6.69 -19.63
CA LYS A 173 35.87 5.90 -19.91
C LYS A 173 35.33 4.55 -20.34
N THR A 174 35.34 4.31 -21.65
CA THR A 174 34.89 3.04 -22.20
C THR A 174 35.71 1.97 -21.50
N ARG A 175 35.06 0.89 -21.08
CA ARG A 175 35.70 -0.27 -20.43
C ARG A 175 36.90 -0.83 -21.22
N ILE A 176 37.03 -0.44 -22.50
CA ILE A 176 38.15 -0.70 -23.38
C ILE A 176 39.45 -0.02 -22.89
N GLN A 177 39.42 1.16 -22.27
CA GLN A 177 40.64 1.82 -21.78
C GLN A 177 41.12 1.29 -20.42
N LYS A 178 40.24 0.66 -19.62
CA LYS A 178 40.66 0.06 -18.34
C LYS A 178 41.52 -1.19 -18.53
N GLY A 179 41.39 -1.88 -19.67
CA GLY A 179 42.26 -2.99 -20.04
C GLY A 179 43.66 -2.59 -20.52
N GLU A 180 43.86 -1.33 -20.94
CA GLU A 180 45.18 -0.81 -21.32
C GLU A 180 45.91 -0.18 -20.12
N GLU A 181 45.21 0.52 -19.22
CA GLU A 181 45.81 1.05 -17.97
C GLU A 181 46.20 -0.10 -17.00
N GLU A 182 45.41 -1.16 -16.85
CA GLU A 182 45.76 -2.33 -16.00
C GLU A 182 46.85 -3.23 -16.65
N ALA A 183 47.08 -3.14 -17.96
CA ALA A 183 48.15 -3.88 -18.65
C ALA A 183 49.51 -3.16 -18.59
N GLU A 184 49.56 -1.85 -18.39
CA GLU A 184 50.82 -1.10 -18.17
C GLU A 184 51.29 -1.14 -16.71
N GLU A 185 50.41 -1.31 -15.72
CA GLU A 185 50.81 -1.42 -14.31
C GLU A 185 51.21 -2.84 -13.88
N GLY A 186 50.87 -3.88 -14.65
CA GLY A 186 51.20 -5.28 -14.33
C GLY A 186 52.64 -5.73 -14.61
N LEU A 187 53.55 -4.84 -15.04
CA LEU A 187 54.92 -5.19 -15.46
C LEU A 187 56.04 -4.63 -14.56
N LYS A 188 55.71 -4.08 -13.39
CA LYS A 188 56.70 -3.65 -12.40
C LYS A 188 56.26 -4.06 -11.00
N GLU A 189 56.68 -5.25 -10.58
CA GLU A 189 57.15 -5.60 -9.23
C GLU A 189 57.13 -7.13 -9.04
N GLU A 190 58.11 -7.81 -9.64
CA GLU A 190 58.65 -9.03 -9.04
C GLU A 190 59.70 -8.59 -7.99
N GLY A 191 59.32 -8.71 -6.72
CA GLY A 191 60.16 -8.34 -5.58
C GLY A 191 59.86 -9.21 -4.36
N VAL A 192 60.55 -10.36 -4.32
CA VAL A 192 60.95 -11.22 -3.19
C VAL A 192 60.69 -10.70 -1.75
N GLY A 193 60.11 -11.56 -0.89
CA GLY A 193 60.26 -11.53 0.59
C GLY A 193 59.02 -12.09 1.32
N GLU A 194 59.06 -13.33 1.85
CA GLU A 194 59.28 -13.69 3.28
C GLU A 194 58.17 -13.18 4.23
N GLU A 195 57.26 -14.05 4.68
CA GLU A 195 57.26 -14.81 5.96
C GLU A 195 56.75 -14.03 7.19
N SER A 196 56.12 -14.77 8.13
CA SER A 196 55.52 -14.43 9.45
C SER A 196 54.14 -13.77 9.44
N GLU A 197 53.07 -14.44 9.90
CA GLU A 197 52.68 -14.82 11.28
C GLU A 197 52.00 -13.69 12.09
N GLU A 198 51.05 -14.13 12.93
CA GLU A 198 50.35 -13.43 14.03
C GLU A 198 49.00 -12.75 13.74
N GLU A 199 47.93 -13.55 13.99
CA GLU A 199 46.65 -13.07 14.53
C GLU A 199 46.84 -12.42 15.91
N PRO A 200 46.01 -11.41 16.25
CA PRO A 200 45.60 -11.25 17.64
C PRO A 200 44.06 -11.23 17.82
N PRO A 201 43.60 -11.57 19.05
CA PRO A 201 42.25 -12.02 19.33
C PRO A 201 41.27 -10.91 19.78
N ASP A 202 39.99 -11.26 19.69
CA ASP A 202 38.86 -10.95 20.57
C ASP A 202 38.96 -9.70 21.47
N LYS A 203 38.16 -8.69 21.13
CA LYS A 203 37.70 -7.67 22.08
C LYS A 203 36.22 -7.88 22.38
N GLU A 204 35.98 -8.49 23.53
CA GLU A 204 34.74 -8.36 24.29
C GLU A 204 34.61 -6.91 24.79
N GLU A 205 33.57 -6.21 24.35
CA GLU A 205 33.14 -4.96 24.97
C GLU A 205 31.83 -5.17 25.73
N SER A 206 31.98 -5.27 27.04
CA SER A 206 30.94 -5.09 28.04
C SER A 206 30.75 -3.60 28.35
N SER A 207 29.53 -3.07 28.20
CA SER A 207 29.06 -1.93 29.00
C SER A 207 27.55 -2.06 29.19
N GLU A 208 27.13 -2.42 30.41
CA GLU A 208 26.70 -1.51 31.48
C GLU A 208 25.31 -0.91 31.21
N ALA A 209 24.32 -1.56 31.83
CA ALA A 209 22.94 -1.11 31.92
C ALA A 209 22.82 -0.07 33.04
N THR A 210 22.32 1.11 32.70
CA THR A 210 21.87 2.12 33.66
C THR A 210 20.34 2.14 33.64
N PRO A 211 19.64 1.90 34.78
CA PRO A 211 18.21 2.13 34.89
C PRO A 211 17.98 3.60 35.27
N SER A 212 17.25 4.33 34.43
CA SER A 212 16.73 5.65 34.77
C SER A 212 15.22 5.59 34.75
N ASP A 213 14.66 5.45 35.95
CA ASP A 213 13.27 5.82 36.28
C ASP A 213 13.07 7.31 36.00
N GLY A 214 11.95 7.64 35.37
CA GLY A 214 11.54 9.00 35.07
C GLY A 214 10.12 8.99 34.52
N ASP A 215 9.16 9.01 35.45
CA ASP A 215 7.75 9.27 35.20
C ASP A 215 7.59 10.66 34.55
N ASP A 216 7.19 10.70 33.29
CA ASP A 216 6.62 11.91 32.68
C ASP A 216 5.43 11.49 31.79
N GLU A 217 4.22 11.65 32.34
CA GLU A 217 2.97 11.67 31.59
C GLU A 217 2.90 12.98 30.77
N GLU A 218 3.55 12.99 29.60
CA GLU A 218 3.21 13.95 28.56
C GLU A 218 2.42 13.24 27.45
N ASP A 219 1.28 13.85 27.13
CA ASP A 219 0.28 13.49 26.13
C ASP A 219 0.90 13.62 24.72
N GLY A 220 1.81 12.70 24.41
CA GLY A 220 2.58 12.64 23.19
C GLY A 220 1.76 12.05 22.05
N ASN A 221 1.08 12.91 21.31
CA ASN A 221 0.70 12.61 19.93
C ASN A 221 1.93 12.76 19.01
N ASP A 222 3.07 12.20 19.44
CA ASP A 222 4.24 11.91 18.61
C ASP A 222 3.86 10.72 17.74
N PHE A 223 3.01 10.98 16.74
CA PHE A 223 2.99 10.15 15.55
C PHE A 223 4.40 10.18 15.01
N ILE A 224 5.12 9.11 15.33
CA ILE A 224 6.45 8.76 14.89
C ILE A 224 6.58 9.15 13.41
N ASN A 225 7.07 10.38 13.18
CA ASN A 225 7.74 10.76 11.97
C ASN A 225 9.11 10.09 12.05
N GLU A 226 9.11 8.75 12.14
CA GLU A 226 10.29 7.98 11.79
C GLU A 226 10.59 8.44 10.38
N LYS A 227 11.60 9.28 10.31
CA LYS A 227 12.21 9.74 9.09
C LYS A 227 12.76 8.46 8.51
N VAL A 228 11.93 7.78 7.72
CA VAL A 228 12.29 6.55 7.06
C VAL A 228 13.53 6.90 6.25
N GLU A 229 14.71 6.58 6.79
CA GLU A 229 15.97 6.85 6.14
C GLU A 229 16.11 5.80 5.05
N PHE A 230 15.80 6.25 3.84
CA PHE A 230 16.07 5.46 2.65
C PHE A 230 17.58 5.47 2.49
N LYS A 231 18.18 4.28 2.56
CA LYS A 231 19.59 4.10 2.24
C LYS A 231 19.79 4.56 0.79
N ASP A 232 20.51 5.66 0.60
CA ASP A 232 20.95 6.15 -0.70
C ASP A 232 22.02 5.18 -1.23
N THR A 233 21.60 4.05 -1.80
CA THR A 233 22.55 2.98 -2.20
C THR A 233 22.76 2.80 -3.70
N ASP A 234 22.15 3.58 -4.59
CA ASP A 234 22.48 3.46 -6.03
C ASP A 234 22.35 4.80 -6.79
N ASP A 235 23.50 5.36 -7.15
CA ASP A 235 23.70 6.62 -7.89
C ASP A 235 23.32 6.51 -9.38
N THR A 236 22.36 5.67 -9.75
CA THR A 236 22.02 5.43 -11.18
C THR A 236 20.53 5.45 -11.48
N GLU A 237 19.68 5.75 -10.51
CA GLU A 237 18.23 5.68 -10.65
C GLU A 237 17.56 7.05 -10.58
N THR A 238 16.68 7.33 -11.54
CA THR A 238 15.70 8.42 -11.43
C THR A 238 14.56 7.96 -10.51
N ARG A 239 14.19 8.80 -9.55
CA ARG A 239 13.14 8.49 -8.57
C ARG A 239 12.09 9.59 -8.55
N ALA A 240 10.83 9.20 -8.46
CA ALA A 240 9.72 10.12 -8.23
C ALA A 240 8.90 9.60 -7.06
N ARG A 241 8.71 10.44 -6.04
CA ARG A 241 7.94 10.10 -4.85
C ARG A 241 6.80 11.08 -4.65
N ILE A 242 5.66 10.52 -4.27
CA ILE A 242 4.48 11.26 -3.85
C ILE A 242 4.05 10.71 -2.49
N SER A 243 3.86 11.59 -1.54
CA SER A 243 3.37 11.29 -0.20
C SER A 243 2.11 12.10 0.06
N ALA A 244 1.06 11.46 0.58
CA ALA A 244 -0.18 12.10 1.00
C ALA A 244 -0.51 11.72 2.44
N PHE A 245 -0.98 12.69 3.23
CA PHE A 245 -1.26 12.51 4.66
C PHE A 245 -2.73 12.77 4.99
N GLN A 246 -3.30 11.92 5.85
CA GLN A 246 -4.68 11.98 6.33
C GLN A 246 -5.70 12.11 5.19
N ALA A 247 -5.58 11.25 4.18
CA ALA A 247 -6.48 11.22 3.04
C ALA A 247 -7.82 10.55 3.44
N MET A 248 -8.92 11.18 3.08
CA MET A 248 -10.27 10.64 3.22
C MET A 248 -11.00 10.75 1.88
N LEU A 249 -11.36 9.59 1.32
CA LEU A 249 -12.02 9.45 0.04
C LEU A 249 -13.36 8.74 0.25
N HIS A 250 -14.40 9.20 -0.43
CA HIS A 250 -15.70 8.58 -0.44
C HIS A 250 -16.01 8.05 -1.83
N ASN A 251 -16.23 6.74 -1.94
CA ASN A 251 -16.65 6.11 -3.18
C ASN A 251 -18.17 5.88 -3.16
N PHE A 252 -18.92 6.72 -3.87
CA PHE A 252 -20.38 6.61 -3.95
C PHE A 252 -20.86 5.32 -4.65
N ARG A 253 -20.04 4.71 -5.51
CA ARG A 253 -20.42 3.51 -6.28
C ARG A 253 -20.56 2.29 -5.37
N ASN A 254 -19.64 2.14 -4.42
CA ASN A 254 -19.66 1.05 -3.45
C ASN A 254 -20.11 1.49 -2.04
N ASN A 255 -20.39 2.78 -1.86
CA ASN A 255 -20.79 3.42 -0.60
C ASN A 255 -19.79 3.16 0.53
N ARG A 256 -18.49 3.29 0.23
CA ARG A 256 -17.40 3.12 1.20
C ARG A 256 -16.63 4.40 1.42
N MET A 257 -16.17 4.56 2.66
CA MET A 257 -15.20 5.55 3.06
C MET A 257 -13.84 4.89 3.15
N TYR A 258 -12.85 5.50 2.52
CA TYR A 258 -11.45 5.12 2.58
C TYR A 258 -10.72 6.21 3.33
N SER A 259 -10.21 5.90 4.50
CA SER A 259 -9.34 6.78 5.27
C SER A 259 -7.93 6.19 5.26
N MET A 260 -6.92 7.03 5.08
CA MET A 260 -5.52 6.60 5.05
C MET A 260 -4.71 7.63 5.83
N GLY A 261 -4.02 7.19 6.88
CA GLY A 261 -3.15 8.06 7.67
C GLY A 261 -1.98 8.60 6.85
N ARG A 262 -1.35 7.72 6.06
CA ARG A 262 -0.26 8.07 5.14
C ARG A 262 -0.26 7.17 3.92
N ILE A 263 -0.01 7.76 2.76
CA ILE A 263 0.19 7.05 1.50
C ILE A 263 1.49 7.54 0.91
N ASP A 264 2.46 6.67 0.74
CA ASP A 264 3.72 6.95 0.06
C ASP A 264 3.79 6.10 -1.19
N THR A 265 4.06 6.72 -2.33
CA THR A 265 4.29 6.04 -3.60
C THR A 265 5.63 6.49 -4.13
N GLU A 266 6.50 5.55 -4.47
CA GLU A 266 7.80 5.80 -5.06
C GLU A 266 7.94 4.99 -6.35
N ILE A 267 8.21 5.68 -7.44
CA ILE A 267 8.54 5.09 -8.73
C ILE A 267 10.03 5.24 -8.92
N LYS A 268 10.71 4.14 -9.23
CA LYS A 268 12.14 4.14 -9.56
C LYS A 268 12.31 3.71 -11.01
N ARG A 269 13.23 4.35 -11.72
CA ARG A 269 13.61 3.97 -13.07
C ARG A 269 15.12 4.09 -13.22
N PRO A 270 15.83 3.03 -13.64
CA PRO A 270 17.24 3.14 -13.93
C PRO A 270 17.49 4.10 -15.10
N TRP A 271 18.51 4.94 -14.97
CA TRP A 271 18.92 5.87 -16.01
C TRP A 271 19.41 5.13 -17.25
N GLY A 272 19.02 5.59 -18.44
CA GLY A 272 19.39 4.94 -19.71
C GLY A 272 18.55 3.71 -20.07
N ALA A 273 17.58 3.32 -19.23
CA ALA A 273 16.57 2.34 -19.65
C ALA A 273 15.82 2.87 -20.88
N PRO A 274 15.84 2.15 -22.02
CA PRO A 274 15.27 2.65 -23.27
C PRO A 274 13.79 3.02 -23.08
N PRO A 275 13.29 4.08 -23.74
CA PRO A 275 11.87 4.39 -23.72
C PRO A 275 11.09 3.20 -24.29
N TRP A 276 10.14 2.69 -23.51
CA TRP A 276 9.24 1.64 -23.97
C TRP A 276 8.07 2.27 -24.75
N PRO A 277 7.59 1.66 -25.84
CA PRO A 277 8.08 0.42 -26.45
C PRO A 277 9.35 0.66 -27.26
N ALA A 278 10.36 -0.18 -27.05
CA ALA A 278 11.54 -0.26 -27.91
C ALA A 278 11.20 -0.94 -29.26
N SER A 279 10.05 -0.63 -29.85
CA SER A 279 9.50 -1.31 -31.03
C SER A 279 10.33 -1.09 -32.30
N SER A 280 11.44 -0.36 -32.22
CA SER A 280 12.41 -0.19 -33.31
C SER A 280 13.83 -0.64 -32.95
N ALA A 281 14.05 -1.21 -31.75
CA ALA A 281 15.34 -1.78 -31.33
C ALA A 281 15.22 -3.28 -31.01
N VAL A 282 14.29 -3.96 -31.71
CA VAL A 282 13.90 -5.37 -31.52
C VAL A 282 15.01 -6.34 -31.92
N ASP A 283 16.08 -5.89 -32.58
CA ASP A 283 17.10 -6.81 -33.12
C ASP A 283 18.37 -6.94 -32.24
N PHE A 284 18.47 -6.27 -31.08
CA PHE A 284 19.71 -6.23 -30.29
C PHE A 284 19.66 -6.90 -28.91
N TYR A 285 18.48 -7.31 -28.45
CA TYR A 285 18.33 -8.08 -27.20
C TYR A 285 17.52 -9.34 -27.53
N ASP A 286 18.21 -10.46 -27.73
CA ASP A 286 17.58 -11.78 -27.95
C ASP A 286 16.86 -12.30 -26.68
N ASP A 287 17.06 -11.66 -25.53
CA ASP A 287 16.34 -11.94 -24.28
C ASP A 287 15.23 -10.90 -24.07
N GLU A 288 14.01 -11.20 -24.56
CA GLU A 288 12.79 -10.41 -24.33
C GLU A 288 12.48 -10.18 -22.83
N ASP A 289 13.10 -10.96 -21.94
CA ASP A 289 12.86 -10.95 -20.50
C ASP A 289 13.66 -9.88 -19.74
N ASP A 290 14.68 -9.26 -20.36
CA ASP A 290 15.61 -8.32 -19.70
C ASP A 290 15.38 -6.85 -20.05
N ALA A 291 14.27 -6.48 -20.70
CA ALA A 291 13.93 -5.08 -20.91
C ALA A 291 13.54 -4.42 -19.57
N TRP A 292 14.53 -3.95 -18.81
CA TRP A 292 14.40 -3.35 -17.47
C TRP A 292 13.28 -2.31 -17.41
N THR A 293 12.15 -2.72 -16.85
CA THR A 293 11.02 -1.86 -16.50
C THR A 293 11.27 -1.24 -15.12
N GLY A 294 10.89 0.02 -14.90
CA GLY A 294 11.04 0.65 -13.58
C GLY A 294 10.34 -0.12 -12.45
N SER A 295 10.66 0.15 -11.20
CA SER A 295 9.99 -0.45 -10.03
C SER A 295 8.99 0.52 -9.40
N LEU A 296 7.97 0.00 -8.75
CA LEU A 296 7.00 0.78 -7.99
C LEU A 296 6.95 0.27 -6.55
N LEU A 297 7.09 1.18 -5.60
CA LEU A 297 6.90 0.91 -4.19
C LEU A 297 5.73 1.74 -3.68
N LEU A 298 4.73 1.06 -3.11
CA LEU A 298 3.55 1.67 -2.51
C LEU A 298 3.52 1.30 -1.03
N ARG A 299 3.53 2.29 -0.15
CA ARG A 299 3.39 2.11 1.29
C ARG A 299 2.16 2.86 1.76
N ILE A 300 1.32 2.19 2.53
CA ILE A 300 0.10 2.75 3.09
C ILE A 300 0.12 2.45 4.59
N ALA A 301 -0.04 3.49 5.40
CA ALA A 301 -0.18 3.36 6.84
C ALA A 301 -1.57 3.84 7.29
N ASP A 302 -2.09 3.19 8.32
CA ASP A 302 -3.39 3.46 8.95
C ASP A 302 -4.52 3.57 7.93
N SER A 303 -4.65 2.55 7.08
CA SER A 303 -5.72 2.46 6.09
C SER A 303 -6.98 1.88 6.71
N ASN A 304 -8.12 2.53 6.53
CA ASN A 304 -9.41 2.03 6.98
C ASN A 304 -10.44 2.15 5.86
N TRP A 305 -11.04 1.03 5.47
CA TRP A 305 -12.04 0.95 4.42
C TRP A 305 -13.35 0.54 5.08
N THR A 306 -14.14 1.53 5.47
CA THR A 306 -15.41 1.32 6.15
C THR A 306 -16.57 1.42 5.18
N LYS A 307 -17.55 0.54 5.36
CA LYS A 307 -18.82 0.66 4.67
C LYS A 307 -19.68 1.73 5.34
N ILE A 308 -20.18 2.66 4.54
CA ILE A 308 -21.13 3.66 5.02
C ILE A 308 -22.54 3.03 4.99
N PRO A 309 -23.34 3.16 6.06
CA PRO A 309 -24.74 2.71 6.04
C PRO A 309 -25.55 3.57 5.05
N ARG A 310 -26.48 2.98 4.30
CA ARG A 310 -27.32 3.77 3.39
C ARG A 310 -28.45 4.45 4.15
N VAL A 311 -28.75 5.70 3.78
CA VAL A 311 -29.90 6.43 4.32
C VAL A 311 -31.17 5.63 4.03
N GLY A 312 -31.96 5.34 5.07
CA GLY A 312 -33.19 4.54 4.95
C GLY A 312 -33.04 3.05 5.26
N GLU A 313 -31.82 2.55 5.49
CA GLU A 313 -31.60 1.23 6.12
C GLU A 313 -31.87 1.32 7.64
N THR A 314 -33.01 1.88 8.04
CA THR A 314 -33.42 1.92 9.45
C THR A 314 -34.07 0.60 9.83
N VAL A 315 -33.63 0.04 10.96
CA VAL A 315 -34.22 -1.19 11.52
C VAL A 315 -35.60 -0.84 12.09
N SER A 316 -36.66 -1.40 11.50
CA SER A 316 -38.00 -1.33 12.08
C SER A 316 -37.97 -1.86 13.52
N SER A 317 -38.45 -1.08 14.48
CA SER A 317 -38.22 -1.28 15.92
C SER A 317 -39.19 -2.25 16.63
N GLY A 318 -40.10 -2.90 15.90
CA GLY A 318 -41.11 -3.79 16.49
C GLY A 318 -40.59 -5.19 16.87
N PRO A 319 -41.15 -5.85 17.90
CA PRO A 319 -40.78 -7.24 18.22
C PRO A 319 -41.07 -8.21 17.05
N TRP A 320 -42.17 -7.97 16.34
CA TRP A 320 -42.51 -8.72 15.13
C TRP A 320 -41.56 -8.47 13.96
N SER A 321 -40.94 -7.30 13.85
CA SER A 321 -39.92 -7.05 12.81
C SER A 321 -38.60 -7.73 13.14
N VAL A 322 -38.23 -7.88 14.42
CA VAL A 322 -37.05 -8.67 14.83
C VAL A 322 -37.21 -10.15 14.46
N ALA A 323 -38.35 -10.77 14.79
CA ALA A 323 -38.61 -12.16 14.43
C ALA A 323 -38.62 -12.38 12.90
N LYS A 324 -39.29 -11.48 12.15
CA LYS A 324 -39.26 -11.52 10.68
C LYS A 324 -37.85 -11.33 10.13
N SER A 325 -37.05 -10.44 10.71
CA SER A 325 -35.65 -10.20 10.30
C SER A 325 -34.76 -11.40 10.57
N LEU A 326 -34.98 -12.12 11.67
CA LEU A 326 -34.29 -13.38 11.97
C LEU A 326 -34.59 -14.45 10.94
N VAL A 327 -35.87 -14.70 10.66
CA VAL A 327 -36.29 -15.70 9.68
C VAL A 327 -35.77 -15.34 8.30
N PHE A 328 -35.90 -14.06 7.91
CA PHE A 328 -35.40 -13.58 6.63
C PHE A 328 -33.87 -13.63 6.55
N GLY A 329 -33.17 -13.29 7.62
CA GLY A 329 -31.72 -13.38 7.73
C GLY A 329 -31.24 -14.82 7.55
N PHE A 330 -31.91 -15.79 8.18
CA PHE A 330 -31.58 -17.20 8.02
C PHE A 330 -31.88 -17.71 6.60
N LEU A 331 -33.01 -17.33 6.02
CA LEU A 331 -33.38 -17.70 4.64
C LEU A 331 -32.45 -17.07 3.58
N THR A 332 -31.96 -15.85 3.83
CA THR A 332 -31.05 -15.15 2.93
C THR A 332 -29.58 -15.43 3.21
N PHE A 333 -29.25 -16.07 4.32
CA PHE A 333 -27.87 -16.37 4.72
C PHE A 333 -27.08 -17.11 3.63
N PRO A 334 -27.60 -18.15 2.95
CA PRO A 334 -26.85 -18.82 1.88
C PRO A 334 -26.54 -17.89 0.68
N ILE A 335 -27.52 -17.06 0.29
CA ILE A 335 -27.33 -16.06 -0.78
C ILE A 335 -26.28 -15.03 -0.34
N PHE A 336 -26.35 -14.62 0.92
CA PHE A 336 -25.40 -13.70 1.52
C PHE A 336 -23.97 -14.28 1.51
N VAL A 337 -23.78 -15.50 2.01
CA VAL A 337 -22.48 -16.18 2.03
C VAL A 337 -21.95 -16.33 0.61
N SER A 338 -22.78 -16.73 -0.34
CA SER A 338 -22.40 -16.78 -1.75
C SER A 338 -21.90 -15.42 -2.22
N LYS A 339 -22.68 -14.34 -2.01
CA LYS A 339 -22.25 -12.99 -2.42
C LYS A 339 -20.97 -12.53 -1.73
N ALA A 340 -20.79 -12.84 -0.45
CA ALA A 340 -19.57 -12.52 0.29
C ALA A 340 -18.35 -13.28 -0.24
N LEU A 341 -18.52 -14.50 -0.77
CA LEU A 341 -17.45 -15.24 -1.44
C LEU A 341 -17.11 -14.67 -2.82
N TRP A 342 -18.09 -14.15 -3.56
CA TRP A 342 -17.88 -13.56 -4.89
C TRP A 342 -17.38 -12.12 -4.84
N ASP A 343 -17.80 -11.35 -3.84
CA ASP A 343 -17.40 -9.95 -3.63
C ASP A 343 -17.18 -9.67 -2.13
N PRO A 344 -16.06 -10.13 -1.56
CA PRO A 344 -15.77 -9.97 -0.14
C PRO A 344 -15.66 -8.49 0.26
N LEU A 345 -15.24 -7.65 -0.68
CA LEU A 345 -15.10 -6.21 -0.48
C LEU A 345 -16.44 -5.51 -0.27
N GLN A 346 -17.62 -6.14 -0.41
CA GLN A 346 -18.91 -5.51 -0.04
C GLN A 346 -19.32 -5.73 1.41
N TYR A 347 -18.70 -6.70 2.09
CA TYR A 347 -19.16 -7.20 3.40
C TYR A 347 -18.09 -7.21 4.48
N VAL A 348 -16.84 -6.98 4.08
CA VAL A 348 -15.70 -6.88 4.99
C VAL A 348 -15.28 -5.43 5.13
N ASP A 349 -15.19 -4.92 6.35
CA ASP A 349 -14.45 -3.69 6.61
C ASP A 349 -12.99 -4.04 6.85
N LEU A 350 -12.10 -3.33 6.18
CA LEU A 350 -10.68 -3.61 6.18
C LEU A 350 -9.96 -2.50 6.92
N VAL A 351 -9.31 -2.83 8.02
CA VAL A 351 -8.38 -1.96 8.73
C VAL A 351 -6.99 -2.52 8.47
N CYS A 352 -6.08 -1.73 7.93
CA CYS A 352 -4.72 -2.13 7.65
C CYS A 352 -3.76 -1.14 8.30
N THR A 353 -2.96 -1.61 9.27
CA THR A 353 -2.03 -0.72 9.99
C THR A 353 -0.88 -0.31 9.09
N ASN A 354 -0.25 -1.28 8.43
CA ASN A 354 0.81 -1.06 7.45
C ASN A 354 0.60 -2.01 6.27
N ALA A 355 0.66 -1.46 5.06
CA ALA A 355 0.71 -2.21 3.82
C ALA A 355 1.87 -1.70 2.95
N GLU A 356 2.74 -2.60 2.52
CA GLU A 356 3.80 -2.34 1.56
C GLU A 356 3.62 -3.26 0.36
N MET A 357 3.54 -2.65 -0.82
CA MET A 357 3.45 -3.34 -2.10
C MET A 357 4.65 -2.92 -2.93
N ASN A 358 5.53 -3.88 -3.21
CA ASN A 358 6.67 -3.71 -4.08
C ASN A 358 6.37 -4.37 -5.43
N TYR A 359 6.59 -3.64 -6.52
CA TYR A 359 6.55 -4.16 -7.88
C TYR A 359 7.95 -4.03 -8.46
N ARG A 360 8.64 -5.16 -8.65
CA ARG A 360 10.02 -5.16 -9.19
C ARG A 360 10.06 -4.67 -10.63
N GLN A 361 9.11 -5.14 -11.43
CA GLN A 361 8.91 -4.77 -12.82
C GLN A 361 7.53 -4.13 -13.00
N PHE A 362 7.50 -2.81 -12.94
CA PHE A 362 6.30 -1.99 -13.10
C PHE A 362 6.25 -1.38 -14.51
N ARG A 363 5.26 -1.82 -15.30
CA ARG A 363 5.05 -1.29 -16.64
C ARG A 363 4.33 0.06 -16.55
N LEU A 364 4.95 1.11 -17.08
CA LEU A 364 4.27 2.41 -17.30
C LEU A 364 3.05 2.28 -18.23
N ARG A 365 2.87 1.19 -18.98
CA ARG A 365 1.60 0.94 -19.71
C ARG A 365 0.49 0.45 -18.79
N ASP A 366 0.77 -0.18 -17.65
CA ASP A 366 -0.24 -0.40 -16.59
C ASP A 366 -0.57 0.92 -15.85
N ALA A 367 0.20 1.98 -16.14
CA ALA A 367 -0.20 3.38 -15.97
C ALA A 367 -1.22 3.83 -17.03
N GLU A 368 -1.90 2.91 -17.73
CA GLU A 368 -3.19 3.20 -18.36
C GLU A 368 -4.15 3.80 -17.34
N LEU A 369 -3.98 3.50 -16.04
CA LEU A 369 -4.61 4.22 -14.93
C LEU A 369 -4.16 5.66 -14.78
N PHE A 370 -2.91 6.03 -15.09
CA PHE A 370 -2.48 7.42 -15.18
C PHE A 370 -3.03 8.11 -16.42
N VAL A 371 -3.17 7.39 -17.53
CA VAL A 371 -3.83 7.91 -18.74
C VAL A 371 -5.33 8.11 -18.49
N GLU A 372 -6.00 7.16 -17.86
CA GLU A 372 -7.39 7.26 -17.40
C GLU A 372 -7.53 8.34 -16.33
N ALA A 373 -6.58 8.44 -15.40
CA ALA A 373 -6.53 9.52 -14.42
C ALA A 373 -6.40 10.86 -15.11
N GLY A 374 -5.50 10.98 -16.09
CA GLY A 374 -5.32 12.18 -16.89
C GLY A 374 -6.57 12.52 -17.69
N LYS A 375 -7.26 11.53 -18.27
CA LYS A 375 -8.54 11.73 -18.97
C LYS A 375 -9.63 12.20 -18.02
N VAL A 376 -9.81 11.54 -16.88
CA VAL A 376 -10.82 11.92 -15.88
C VAL A 376 -10.50 13.29 -15.27
N ALA A 377 -9.22 13.55 -14.97
CA ALA A 377 -8.76 14.86 -14.51
C ALA A 377 -9.00 15.93 -15.57
N TYR A 378 -8.73 15.64 -16.85
CA TYR A 378 -9.02 16.54 -17.97
C TYR A 378 -10.52 16.78 -18.15
N GLU A 379 -11.36 15.75 -18.07
CA GLU A 379 -12.82 15.88 -18.12
C GLU A 379 -13.32 16.73 -16.95
N ARG A 380 -12.86 16.45 -15.73
CA ARG A 380 -13.18 17.23 -14.52
C ARG A 380 -12.75 18.68 -14.69
N TYR A 381 -11.52 18.91 -15.15
CA TYR A 381 -10.95 20.21 -15.43
C TYR A 381 -11.77 20.98 -16.47
N SER A 382 -12.16 20.33 -17.56
CA SER A 382 -12.98 20.91 -18.62
C SER A 382 -14.41 21.26 -18.16
N SER A 383 -14.88 20.64 -17.08
CA SER A 383 -16.20 20.92 -16.48
C SER A 383 -16.19 22.03 -15.43
N LEU A 384 -15.01 22.51 -15.00
CA LEU A 384 -14.89 23.62 -14.07
C LEU A 384 -15.23 24.95 -14.75
N GLN A 385 -15.71 25.92 -13.97
CA GLN A 385 -15.91 27.29 -14.47
C GLN A 385 -14.58 27.90 -14.94
N ASP A 386 -14.63 28.73 -15.99
CA ASP A 386 -13.44 29.32 -16.65
C ASP A 386 -12.47 30.01 -15.68
N ASN A 387 -12.99 30.66 -14.63
CA ASN A 387 -12.16 31.32 -13.61
C ASN A 387 -11.32 30.30 -12.80
N THR A 388 -11.91 29.18 -12.40
CA THR A 388 -11.21 28.10 -11.67
C THR A 388 -10.23 27.38 -12.58
N LYS A 389 -10.62 27.21 -13.85
CA LYS A 389 -9.80 26.61 -14.89
C LYS A 389 -8.46 27.34 -15.05
N ARG A 390 -8.50 28.67 -15.12
CA ARG A 390 -7.32 29.53 -15.26
C ARG A 390 -6.37 29.44 -14.06
N ILE A 391 -6.92 29.45 -12.84
CA ILE A 391 -6.13 29.30 -11.60
C ILE A 391 -5.38 27.96 -11.58
N LEU A 392 -6.04 26.88 -12.00
CA LEU A 392 -5.42 25.55 -12.08
C LEU A 392 -4.39 25.44 -13.22
N GLU A 393 -4.63 26.11 -14.35
CA GLU A 393 -3.69 26.19 -15.47
C GLU A 393 -2.38 26.88 -15.02
N ASP A 394 -2.50 28.02 -14.33
CA ASP A 394 -1.35 28.75 -13.78
C ASP A 394 -0.60 27.90 -12.74
N TRP A 395 -1.31 27.21 -11.83
CA TRP A 395 -0.71 26.31 -10.85
C TRP A 395 0.00 25.10 -11.47
N ALA A 396 -0.63 24.46 -12.46
CA ALA A 396 -0.06 23.32 -13.16
C ALA A 396 1.17 23.74 -13.96
N TRP A 397 1.14 24.93 -14.57
CA TRP A 397 2.27 25.49 -15.29
C TRP A 397 3.42 25.85 -14.34
N GLU A 398 3.14 26.43 -13.17
CA GLU A 398 4.15 26.70 -12.14
C GLU A 398 4.77 25.41 -11.59
N LEU A 399 3.99 24.36 -11.34
CA LEU A 399 4.51 23.06 -10.92
C LEU A 399 5.36 22.40 -12.00
N PHE A 400 4.91 22.45 -13.25
CA PHE A 400 5.62 21.82 -14.37
C PHE A 400 6.90 22.59 -14.73
N VAL A 401 6.80 23.91 -14.92
CA VAL A 401 7.93 24.77 -15.29
C VAL A 401 8.85 25.00 -14.11
N GLY A 402 8.33 25.23 -12.91
CA GLY A 402 9.15 25.34 -11.70
C GLY A 402 9.86 24.02 -11.38
N GLY A 403 9.18 22.90 -11.54
CA GLY A 403 9.77 21.57 -11.43
C GLY A 403 10.87 21.31 -12.45
N LEU A 404 10.64 21.65 -13.73
CA LEU A 404 11.64 21.55 -14.79
C LEU A 404 12.81 22.53 -14.59
N SER A 405 12.53 23.77 -14.22
CA SER A 405 13.54 24.81 -14.01
C SER A 405 14.48 24.42 -12.86
N SER A 406 13.93 23.95 -11.75
CA SER A 406 14.70 23.43 -10.62
C SER A 406 15.49 22.17 -11.00
N ALA A 407 14.88 21.26 -11.75
CA ALA A 407 15.51 20.05 -12.26
C ALA A 407 16.70 20.30 -13.19
N PHE A 408 16.67 21.39 -13.98
CA PHE A 408 17.74 21.77 -14.90
C PHE A 408 18.70 22.79 -14.32
N GLY A 409 18.58 23.13 -13.03
CA GLY A 409 19.42 24.16 -12.40
C GLY A 409 19.28 25.54 -13.05
N LEU A 410 18.12 25.81 -13.67
CA LEU A 410 17.78 27.11 -14.28
C LEU A 410 17.27 28.11 -13.24
N ASP A 411 17.50 27.86 -11.95
CA ASP A 411 17.26 28.86 -10.93
C ASP A 411 18.01 30.14 -11.34
N GLU A 412 17.26 31.21 -11.61
CA GLU A 412 17.85 32.49 -11.92
C GLU A 412 18.84 32.83 -10.79
N PRO A 413 20.07 33.26 -11.12
CA PRO A 413 21.04 33.61 -10.10
C PRO A 413 20.36 34.62 -9.18
N LYS A 414 20.29 34.31 -7.88
CA LYS A 414 19.82 35.24 -6.86
C LYS A 414 20.57 36.54 -7.05
N VAL A 415 19.97 37.48 -7.77
CA VAL A 415 20.46 38.84 -7.88
C VAL A 415 20.36 39.34 -6.45
N ALA A 416 21.52 39.42 -5.80
CA ALA A 416 21.68 40.01 -4.49
C ALA A 416 20.97 41.37 -4.54
N SER A 417 19.80 41.45 -3.94
CA SER A 417 19.10 42.69 -3.76
C SER A 417 19.84 43.47 -2.67
N GLU A 418 20.90 44.18 -3.09
CA GLU A 418 21.28 45.44 -2.47
C GLU A 418 20.08 46.39 -2.57
N VAL A 419 19.15 46.28 -1.62
CA VAL A 419 18.19 47.35 -1.33
C VAL A 419 18.91 48.31 -0.39
N LYS A 420 19.67 49.22 -1.01
CA LYS A 420 19.99 50.50 -0.38
C LYS A 420 18.70 51.28 -0.18
N ASP A 421 18.57 51.77 1.04
CA ASP A 421 17.82 52.93 1.49
C ASP A 421 17.13 53.74 0.38
N ASN A 422 15.80 53.74 0.40
CA ASN A 422 15.05 54.95 0.16
C ASN A 422 13.80 54.95 1.04
N LYS A 423 14.03 55.49 2.24
CA LYS A 423 13.04 56.12 3.09
C LYS A 423 12.51 57.36 2.35
N ASP A 424 11.24 57.67 2.58
CA ASP A 424 10.56 58.90 2.19
C ASP A 424 9.99 58.96 0.76
N VAL A 425 8.85 58.30 0.52
CA VAL A 425 7.64 59.02 0.05
C VAL A 425 6.40 58.39 0.68
N SER A 426 5.71 59.26 1.38
CA SER A 426 4.49 59.13 2.15
C SER A 426 3.24 59.12 1.26
N GLU A 427 2.21 58.46 1.80
CA GLU A 427 0.78 58.83 1.74
C GLU A 427 -0.14 58.36 0.59
N LYS A 428 -1.23 57.72 1.07
CA LYS A 428 -2.62 57.71 0.56
C LYS A 428 -2.97 56.71 -0.54
N ALA A 429 -3.43 55.53 -0.11
CA ALA A 429 -4.67 54.93 -0.58
C ALA A 429 -5.08 53.76 0.35
N SER A 430 -5.82 54.06 1.41
CA SER A 430 -6.61 53.08 2.14
C SER A 430 -7.93 52.87 1.39
N VAL A 431 -8.11 51.73 0.75
CA VAL A 431 -9.41 51.28 0.23
C VAL A 431 -9.79 50.02 1.02
N ASP A 432 -10.75 50.20 1.92
CA ASP A 432 -11.53 49.14 2.54
C ASP A 432 -12.30 48.38 1.45
N ASN A 433 -12.04 47.09 1.31
CA ASN A 433 -12.89 46.15 0.59
C ASN A 433 -13.20 44.96 1.53
N SER A 434 -14.07 45.21 2.50
CA SER A 434 -14.79 44.15 3.20
C SER A 434 -15.92 43.64 2.32
N VAL A 435 -15.71 42.49 1.69
CA VAL A 435 -16.77 41.74 0.99
C VAL A 435 -17.52 40.93 2.05
N GLU A 436 -18.69 41.41 2.46
CA GLU A 436 -19.64 40.63 3.26
C GLU A 436 -20.21 39.48 2.39
N LEU A 437 -20.04 38.24 2.86
CA LEU A 437 -20.67 37.07 2.28
C LEU A 437 -22.14 36.98 2.75
N PRO A 438 -23.10 36.67 1.86
CA PRO A 438 -24.49 36.48 2.27
C PRO A 438 -24.66 35.18 3.10
N PRO A 439 -25.59 35.16 4.07
CA PRO A 439 -25.84 33.98 4.88
C PRO A 439 -26.45 32.82 4.06
N PRO A 440 -26.24 31.57 4.49
CA PRO A 440 -26.71 30.40 3.77
C PRO A 440 -28.24 30.31 3.78
N ILE A 441 -28.81 30.10 2.59
CA ILE A 441 -30.24 29.83 2.40
C ILE A 441 -30.52 28.41 2.89
N ILE A 442 -31.16 28.28 4.05
CA ILE A 442 -31.75 27.03 4.52
C ILE A 442 -33.07 26.84 3.75
N LYS A 443 -33.11 25.86 2.83
CA LYS A 443 -34.37 25.40 2.24
C LYS A 443 -34.93 24.28 3.12
N ASN A 444 -36.13 24.52 3.65
CA ASN A 444 -36.98 23.51 4.30
C ASN A 444 -37.56 22.53 3.28
#